data_AF-A0A923RVA4-F1
#
_entry.id   AF-A0A923RVA4-F1
#
_cell.length_a   1.000
_cell.length_b   1.000
_cell.length_c   1.000
_cell.angle_alpha   90.00
_cell.angle_beta   90.00
_cell.angle_gamma   90.00
#
_symmetry.space_group_name_H-M   'P 1'
#
loop_
_entity.id
_entity.type
_entity.pdbx_description
1 polymer ?
#
loop_
_entity_poly.entity_id
_entity_poly.type
_entity_poly.pdbx_seq_one_letter_code
_entity_poly.pdbx_strand_id
1 'polypeptide(L)' 'MIKNGWYCCPKCGRKLFPISDKTLIRNLEYQCKHCKEKFNIEIEPRALEP' A
#
# COMPACT_ATOMS: atom_id res chain seq x y z
N MET A 1 -2.74 -2.35 3.76
CA MET A 1 -2.80 -1.58 5.04
C MET A 1 -1.52 -0.82 5.23
N ILE A 2 -1.60 0.46 5.63
CA ILE A 2 -0.44 1.32 5.82
C ILE A 2 -0.03 1.28 7.30
N LYS A 3 1.21 0.90 7.61
CA LYS A 3 1.76 0.86 8.98
C LYS A 3 3.17 1.44 8.99
N ASN A 4 3.40 2.52 9.74
CA ASN A 4 4.69 3.21 9.87
C ASN A 4 5.39 3.44 8.51
N GLY A 5 4.68 4.01 7.52
CA GLY A 5 5.26 4.29 6.20
C GLY A 5 5.49 3.05 5.33
N TRP A 6 4.90 1.91 5.65
CA TRP A 6 4.94 0.70 4.82
C TRP A 6 3.56 0.26 4.41
N TYR A 7 3.38 -0.04 3.12
CA TYR A 7 2.21 -0.76 2.66
C TYR A 7 2.41 -2.25 2.94
N CYS A 8 1.54 -2.81 3.77
CA CYS A 8 1.50 -4.22 4.13
C CYS A 8 0.37 -4.94 3.40
N CYS A 9 0.62 -6.20 3.04
CA CYS A 9 -0.36 -7.08 2.41
C CYS A 9 -1.64 -7.19 3.27
N PRO A 10 -2.83 -6.98 2.69
CA PRO A 10 -4.09 -7.03 3.43
C PRO A 10 -4.44 -8.43 3.94
N LYS A 11 -3.88 -9.50 3.35
CA LYS A 11 -4.13 -10.89 3.78
C LYS A 11 -3.15 -11.40 4.81
N CYS A 12 -1.84 -11.31 4.54
CA CYS A 12 -0.81 -11.92 5.40
C CYS A 12 -0.08 -10.91 6.30
N GLY A 13 -0.36 -9.60 6.17
CA GLY A 13 0.26 -8.56 6.99
C GLY A 13 1.75 -8.28 6.69
N ARG A 14 2.37 -9.00 5.75
CA ARG A 14 3.77 -8.82 5.35
C ARG A 14 3.98 -7.43 4.76
N LYS A 15 5.09 -6.77 5.12
CA LYS A 15 5.55 -5.52 4.48
C LYS A 15 5.85 -5.77 3.00
N LEU A 16 5.33 -4.91 2.12
CA LEU A 16 5.50 -5.04 0.66
C LEU A 16 6.46 -3.97 0.13
N PHE A 17 6.12 -2.70 0.31
CA PHE A 17 6.93 -1.57 -0.14
C PHE A 17 6.72 -0.34 0.76
N PRO A 18 7.71 0.55 0.85
CA PRO A 18 7.58 1.80 1.59
C PRO A 18 6.68 2.78 0.85
N ILE A 19 6.05 3.67 1.60
CA ILE A 19 5.13 4.69 1.13
C ILE A 19 5.39 5.97 1.91
N SER A 20 5.36 7.10 1.21
CA SER A 20 5.59 8.43 1.74
C SER A 20 4.28 9.24 1.65
N ASP A 21 4.19 10.39 2.33
CA ASP A 21 3.00 11.25 2.31
C ASP A 21 2.64 11.76 0.90
N LYS A 22 3.61 11.77 -0.01
CA LYS A 22 3.43 12.16 -1.42
C LYS A 22 3.10 10.98 -2.35
N THR A 23 3.08 9.75 -1.83
CA THR A 23 2.82 8.57 -2.66
C THR A 23 1.38 8.58 -3.15
N LEU A 24 1.22 8.60 -4.47
CA LEU A 24 -0.05 8.42 -5.17
C LEU A 24 -0.02 7.10 -5.93
N ILE A 25 -0.98 6.22 -5.64
CA ILE A 25 -1.19 4.97 -6.38
C ILE A 25 -2.66 4.92 -6.78
N ARG A 26 -2.93 4.74 -8.07
CA ARG A 26 -4.30 4.63 -8.60
C ARG A 26 -4.46 3.31 -9.35
N ASN A 27 -5.44 2.52 -8.94
CA ASN A 27 -5.85 1.28 -9.59
C ASN A 27 -4.70 0.29 -9.86
N LEU A 28 -3.77 0.12 -8.91
CA LEU A 28 -2.64 -0.80 -9.09
C LEU A 28 -3.06 -2.21 -8.71
N GLU A 29 -3.14 -3.12 -9.69
CA GLU A 29 -3.20 -4.55 -9.40
C GLU A 29 -1.84 -5.03 -8.87
N TYR A 30 -1.83 -5.54 -7.64
CA TYR A 30 -0.63 -6.02 -6.98
C TYR A 30 -0.80 -7.44 -6.48
N GLN A 31 0.25 -8.25 -6.66
CA GLN A 31 0.30 -9.60 -6.13
C GLN A 31 1.31 -9.69 -4.97
N CYS A 32 0.86 -10.14 -3.81
CA CYS A 32 1.76 -10.42 -2.69
C CYS A 32 2.75 -11.54 -3.06
N LYS A 33 4.06 -11.26 -2.96
CA LYS A 33 5.08 -12.28 -3.26
C LYS A 33 5.09 -13.46 -2.27
N HIS A 34 4.58 -13.25 -1.05
CA HIS A 34 4.55 -14.24 0.02
C HIS A 34 3.31 -15.15 -0.04
N CYS A 35 2.11 -14.59 0.17
CA CYS A 35 0.87 -15.37 0.18
C CYS A 35 0.18 -15.51 -1.19
N LYS A 36 0.76 -14.92 -2.25
CA LYS A 36 0.27 -14.95 -3.65
C LYS A 36 -1.11 -14.30 -3.89
N GLU A 37 -1.72 -13.71 -2.86
CA GLU A 37 -2.97 -12.97 -3.02
C GLU A 37 -2.83 -11.80 -4.01
N LYS A 38 -3.84 -11.64 -4.86
CA LYS A 38 -3.98 -10.49 -5.76
C LYS A 38 -5.00 -9.52 -5.19
N PHE A 39 -4.68 -8.23 -5.21
CA PHE A 39 -5.58 -7.18 -4.74
C PHE A 39 -5.25 -5.86 -5.43
N ASN A 40 -6.24 -4.97 -5.45
CA ASN A 40 -6.06 -3.63 -5.98
C ASN A 40 -5.57 -2.68 -4.88
N ILE A 41 -4.65 -1.79 -5.22
CA ILE A 41 -4.09 -0.79 -4.32
C ILE A 41 -4.50 0.59 -4.85
N GLU A 42 -5.15 1.34 -3.96
CA GLU A 42 -5.39 2.77 -4.10
C GLU A 42 -4.81 3.48 -2.88
N ILE A 43 -3.97 4.48 -3.13
CA ILE A 43 -3.35 5.33 -2.12
C ILE A 43 -3.43 6.76 -2.62
N GLU A 44 -4.13 7.59 -1.88
CA GLU A 44 -4.11 9.03 -2.10
C GLU A 44 -3.06 9.67 -1.19
N PRO A 45 -2.30 10.67 -1.69
CA PRO A 45 -1.46 11.47 -0.82
C PRO A 45 -2.37 12.15 0.18
N ARG A 46 -2.06 12.00 1.47
CA ARG A 46 -2.82 12.68 2.51
C ARG A 46 -2.55 14.17 2.31
N ALA A 47 -3.57 14.93 1.94
CA ALA A 47 -3.46 16.38 1.99
C ALA A 47 -3.11 16.72 3.44
N LEU A 48 -1.91 17.25 3.65
CA LEU A 48 -1.65 18.06 4.83
C LEU A 48 -2.61 19.24 4.69
N GLU A 49 -3.77 19.16 5.34
CA GLU A 49 -4.61 20.33 5.53
C GLU A 49 -3.75 21.38 6.26
N PRO A 50 -3.60 22.60 5.71
CA PRO A 50 -2.74 23.64 6.27
C PRO A 50 -3.24 24.18 7.62
#